data_AF-A0A2J8RQF5-F1
#
_entry.id   AF-A0A2J8RQF5-F1
#
_cell.length_a   1.000
_cell.length_b   1.000
_cell.length_c   1.000
_cell.angle_alpha   90.00
_cell.angle_beta   90.00
_cell.angle_gamma   90.00
#
_symmetry.space_group_name_H-M   'P 1'
#
loop_
_entity.id
_entity.type
_entity.pdbx_description
1 polymer ?
#
loop_
_entity_poly.entity_id
_entity_poly.type
_entity_poly.pdbx_seq_one_letter_code
_entity_poly.pdbx_strand_id
1 'polypeptide(L)'
;MNIEVVEVLTLNQEVAGPRNAQIQALYAEDGSLSADAPSEQVQQQGKHPGDPEAARQRFRQFRYKDMTGPREALDQLRELCHQWLQPKARSKEQILELLVLEQ
;
A
#
# COMPACT_ATOMS: atom_id res chain seq x y z
N MET A 1 26.41 -36.69 3.64
CA MET A 1 25.04 -36.77 3.08
C MET A 1 24.91 -35.58 2.15
N ASN A 2 25.23 -35.78 0.87
CA ASN A 2 25.22 -34.72 -0.13
C ASN A 2 23.87 -34.80 -0.80
N ILE A 3 22.95 -33.92 -0.43
CA ILE A 3 21.65 -33.82 -1.09
C ILE A 3 21.95 -33.25 -2.48
N GLU A 4 21.81 -34.06 -3.52
CA GLU A 4 22.12 -33.60 -4.87
C GLU A 4 21.10 -32.54 -5.25
N VAL A 5 21.57 -31.36 -5.65
CA VAL A 5 20.73 -30.20 -5.99
C VAL A 5 19.70 -30.56 -7.07
N VAL A 6 20.01 -31.56 -7.90
CA VAL A 6 19.09 -32.12 -8.88
C VAL A 6 17.86 -32.75 -8.23
N GLU A 7 18.01 -33.55 -7.17
CA GLU A 7 16.87 -34.15 -6.46
C GLU A 7 15.97 -33.08 -5.83
N VAL A 8 16.57 -32.03 -5.24
CA VAL A 8 15.81 -30.92 -4.64
C VAL A 8 15.06 -30.13 -5.71
N LEU A 9 15.69 -29.89 -6.87
CA LEU A 9 15.06 -29.20 -7.99
C LEU A 9 13.92 -30.03 -8.59
N THR A 10 14.10 -31.33 -8.74
CA THR A 10 13.05 -32.25 -9.20
C THR A 10 11.88 -32.28 -8.23
N LEU A 11 12.14 -32.39 -6.93
CA LEU A 11 11.10 -32.43 -5.91
C LEU A 11 10.39 -31.06 -5.79
N ASN A 12 11.10 -29.96 -5.99
CA ASN A 12 10.52 -28.63 -6.08
C ASN A 12 9.64 -28.47 -7.33
N GLN A 13 10.05 -29.04 -8.47
CA GLN A 13 9.27 -29.05 -9.71
C GLN A 13 7.96 -29.82 -9.55
N GLU A 14 7.99 -30.98 -8.88
CA GLU A 14 6.79 -31.82 -8.65
C GLU A 14 5.83 -31.23 -7.61
N VAL A 15 6.34 -30.64 -6.53
CA VAL A 15 5.51 -30.15 -5.41
C VAL A 15 5.08 -28.70 -5.58
N ALA A 16 6.00 -27.81 -5.98
CA ALA A 16 5.75 -26.38 -6.06
C ALA A 16 5.34 -25.90 -7.46
N GLY A 17 5.70 -26.62 -8.52
CA GLY A 17 5.35 -26.29 -9.90
C GLY A 17 3.84 -26.17 -10.15
N PRO A 18 3.04 -27.21 -9.84
CA PRO A 18 1.58 -27.17 -10.03
C PRO A 18 0.89 -26.10 -9.19
N ARG A 19 1.39 -25.87 -7.97
CA ARG A 19 0.88 -24.81 -7.07
C ARG A 19 1.10 -23.43 -7.66
N ASN A 20 2.30 -23.19 -8.19
CA ASN A 20 2.65 -21.91 -8.81
C ASN A 20 1.83 -21.64 -10.09
N ALA A 21 1.54 -22.69 -10.87
CA ALA A 21 0.66 -22.59 -12.04
C ALA A 21 -0.79 -22.24 -11.66
N GLN A 22 -1.34 -22.85 -10.61
CA GLN A 22 -2.67 -22.50 -10.10
C GLN A 22 -2.74 -21.07 -9.57
N ILE A 23 -1.70 -20.61 -8.86
CA ILE A 23 -1.60 -19.22 -8.40
C ILE A 23 -1.63 -18.29 -9.62
N GLN A 24 -0.84 -18.56 -10.66
CA GLN A 24 -0.84 -17.74 -11.88
C GLN A 24 -2.20 -17.74 -12.59
N ALA A 25 -2.91 -18.87 -12.62
CA ALA A 25 -4.26 -18.96 -13.19
C ALA A 25 -5.29 -18.09 -12.44
N LEU A 26 -5.17 -17.95 -11.12
CA LEU A 26 -6.02 -17.05 -10.33
C LEU A 26 -5.82 -15.56 -10.66
N TYR A 27 -4.67 -15.22 -11.26
CA TYR A 27 -4.32 -13.85 -11.68
C TYR A 27 -4.32 -13.67 -13.21
N ALA A 28 -4.70 -14.71 -13.98
CA ALA A 28 -4.73 -14.66 -15.45
C ALA A 28 -5.98 -13.95 -16.00
N GLU A 29 -6.99 -13.72 -15.16
CA GLU A 29 -8.25 -13.05 -15.50
C GLU A 29 -8.22 -11.57 -15.06
N ASP A 30 -7.26 -10.77 -15.53
CA ASP A 30 -7.39 -9.30 -15.61
C ASP A 30 -6.47 -8.72 -16.69
N GLY A 31 -6.50 -9.34 -17.87
CA GLY A 31 -5.65 -8.98 -18.99
C GLY A 31 -6.42 -8.73 -20.28
N SER A 32 -7.52 -7.98 -20.25
CA SER A 32 -8.14 -7.44 -21.48
C SER A 32 -8.03 -5.92 -21.53
N LEU A 33 -7.08 -5.44 -22.33
CA LEU A 33 -7.03 -4.06 -22.79
C LEU A 33 -8.09 -3.82 -23.87
N SER A 34 -8.80 -2.70 -23.70
CA SER A 34 -9.57 -1.88 -24.66
C SER A 34 -11.03 -2.23 -24.98
N ALA A 35 -11.93 -1.32 -24.61
CA ALA A 35 -12.94 -0.73 -25.50
C ALA A 35 -13.53 0.52 -24.82
N ASP A 36 -13.53 1.64 -25.55
CA ASP A 36 -14.18 2.93 -25.25
C ASP A 36 -15.51 2.83 -24.50
N ALA A 37 -15.59 3.52 -23.36
CA ALA A 37 -16.82 4.16 -22.89
C ALA A 37 -16.45 5.34 -21.98
N PRO A 38 -16.97 6.56 -22.24
CA PRO A 38 -16.65 7.75 -21.46
C PRO A 38 -17.41 7.69 -20.13
N SER A 39 -16.85 7.00 -19.14
CA SER A 39 -17.32 7.15 -17.76
C SER A 39 -16.81 8.49 -17.25
N GLU A 40 -17.73 9.44 -17.35
CA GLU A 40 -17.85 10.67 -16.59
C GLU A 40 -16.77 10.83 -15.53
N GLN A 41 -15.93 11.82 -15.79
CA GLN A 41 -15.05 12.45 -14.84
C GLN A 41 -15.88 12.78 -13.60
N VAL A 42 -15.88 11.88 -12.61
CA VAL A 42 -16.31 12.21 -11.26
C VAL A 42 -15.24 13.13 -10.73
N GLN A 43 -15.49 14.40 -11.00
CA GLN A 43 -15.03 15.60 -10.33
C GLN A 43 -14.50 15.29 -8.93
N GLN A 44 -13.20 15.06 -8.82
CA GLN A 44 -12.50 15.11 -7.54
C GLN A 44 -11.36 16.13 -7.66
N GLN A 45 -11.75 17.34 -8.05
CA GLN A 45 -11.13 18.56 -7.54
C GLN A 45 -11.40 18.65 -6.03
N GLY A 46 -10.74 17.79 -5.28
CA GLY A 46 -10.54 17.88 -3.84
C GLY A 46 -9.07 18.10 -3.54
N LYS A 47 -8.35 18.83 -4.39
CA LYS A 47 -6.98 19.28 -4.09
C LYS A 47 -7.06 20.43 -3.09
N HIS A 48 -7.58 20.16 -1.90
CA HIS A 48 -7.32 20.96 -0.73
C HIS A 48 -6.01 20.41 -0.12
N PRO A 49 -4.89 21.14 -0.17
CA PRO A 49 -3.66 20.77 0.52
C PRO A 49 -3.78 20.85 2.06
N GLY A 50 -5.01 20.77 2.59
CA GLY A 50 -5.32 20.88 4.01
C GLY A 50 -6.42 19.92 4.47
N ASP A 51 -6.78 18.91 3.67
CA ASP A 51 -7.72 17.88 4.11
C ASP A 51 -6.99 16.83 4.98
N PRO A 52 -7.30 16.74 6.30
CA PRO A 52 -6.67 15.80 7.20
C PRO A 52 -6.91 14.33 6.81
N GLU A 53 -8.00 14.02 6.09
CA GLU A 53 -8.26 12.65 5.63
C GLU A 53 -7.30 12.23 4.51
N ALA A 54 -6.98 13.14 3.59
CA ALA A 54 -5.99 12.87 2.55
C ALA A 54 -4.58 12.66 3.14
N ALA A 55 -4.22 13.42 4.17
CA ALA A 55 -2.97 13.23 4.90
C ALA A 55 -2.91 11.88 5.62
N ARG A 56 -4.02 11.45 6.23
CA ARG A 56 -4.17 10.12 6.85
C ARG A 56 -3.91 9.00 5.86
N GLN A 57 -4.58 9.04 4.70
CA GLN A 57 -4.43 8.02 3.67
C GLN A 57 -2.97 7.91 3.20
N ARG A 58 -2.30 9.04 2.97
CA ARG A 58 -0.88 9.07 2.60
C ARG A 58 0.03 8.55 3.70
N PHE A 59 -0.25 8.86 4.96
CA PHE A 59 0.49 8.33 6.11
C PHE A 59 0.38 6.81 6.18
N ARG A 60 -0.82 6.25 5.98
CA ARG A 60 -1.09 4.81 6.00
C ARG A 60 -0.52 4.07 4.80
N GLN A 61 -0.54 4.69 3.62
CA GLN A 61 -0.01 4.12 2.38
C GLN A 61 1.49 4.37 2.21
N PHE A 62 2.14 5.07 3.15
CA PHE A 62 3.55 5.39 3.08
C PHE A 62 4.42 4.13 3.00
N ARG A 63 5.32 4.09 2.01
CA ARG A 63 6.24 2.97 1.79
C ARG A 63 7.68 3.44 1.93
N TYR A 64 8.42 2.77 2.80
CA TYR A 64 9.84 3.06 3.01
C TYR A 64 10.69 2.90 1.74
N LYS A 65 10.29 2.00 0.83
CA LYS A 65 11.00 1.72 -0.42
C LYS A 65 11.09 2.92 -1.36
N ASP A 66 10.22 3.91 -1.20
CA ASP A 66 10.15 5.08 -2.08
C ASP A 66 11.08 6.22 -1.61
N MET A 67 11.86 6.02 -0.53
CA MET A 67 12.69 7.06 0.09
C MET A 67 14.19 6.74 0.03
N THR A 68 14.99 7.79 -0.14
CA THR A 68 16.46 7.71 -0.27
C THR A 68 17.17 7.34 1.04
N GLY A 69 16.52 7.53 2.19
CA GLY A 69 17.09 7.16 3.48
C GLY A 69 16.13 7.23 4.67
N PRO A 70 16.52 6.65 5.82
CA PRO A 70 15.66 6.54 7.00
C PRO A 70 15.29 7.89 7.62
N ARG A 71 16.19 8.86 7.54
CA ARG A 71 15.95 10.22 8.04
C ARG A 71 14.88 10.93 7.22
N GLU A 72 14.99 10.87 5.89
CA GLU A 72 14.00 11.46 4.98
C GLU A 72 12.63 10.78 5.12
N ALA A 73 12.63 9.45 5.28
CA ALA A 73 11.40 8.71 5.53
C ALA A 73 10.72 9.14 6.84
N LEU A 74 11.49 9.32 7.91
CA LEU A 74 10.97 9.81 9.19
C LEU A 74 10.46 11.25 9.09
N ASP A 75 11.17 12.14 8.42
CA ASP A 75 10.76 13.54 8.26
C ASP A 75 9.44 13.64 7.48
N GLN A 76 9.28 12.85 6.41
CA GLN A 76 8.03 12.78 5.64
C GLN A 76 6.87 12.19 6.46
N LEU A 77 7.11 11.10 7.19
CA LEU A 77 6.10 10.51 8.09
C LEU A 77 5.66 11.49 9.17
N ARG A 78 6.61 12.25 9.74
CA ARG A 78 6.30 13.29 10.72
C ARG A 78 5.42 14.36 10.10
N GLU A 79 5.75 14.86 8.92
CA GLU A 79 4.97 15.90 8.27
C GLU A 79 3.53 15.43 8.00
N LEU A 80 3.36 14.23 7.43
CA LEU A 80 2.06 13.63 7.17
C LEU A 80 1.25 13.43 8.47
N CYS A 81 1.90 12.98 9.54
CA CYS A 81 1.27 12.82 10.85
C CYS A 81 0.82 14.17 11.45
N HIS A 82 1.61 15.24 11.31
CA HIS A 82 1.21 16.57 11.78
C HIS A 82 0.05 17.14 10.96
N GLN A 83 0.03 16.93 9.65
CA GLN A 83 -1.07 17.35 8.77
C GLN A 83 -2.36 16.58 9.07
N TRP A 84 -2.24 15.29 9.38
CA TRP A 84 -3.37 14.46 9.74
C TRP A 84 -3.92 14.79 11.14
N LEU A 85 -3.08 14.74 12.18
CA LEU A 85 -3.49 14.90 13.57
C LEU A 85 -3.72 16.36 13.97
N GLN A 86 -3.10 17.31 13.27
CA GLN A 86 -3.19 18.76 13.53
C GLN A 86 -3.00 19.09 15.02
N PRO A 87 -1.88 18.70 15.64
CA PRO A 87 -1.67 18.84 17.09
C PRO A 87 -1.64 20.29 17.60
N LYS A 88 -1.54 21.27 16.69
CA LYS A 88 -1.67 22.70 17.01
C LYS A 88 -3.12 23.16 17.17
N ALA A 89 -4.07 22.41 16.60
CA ALA A 89 -5.49 22.75 16.56
C ALA A 89 -6.37 21.79 17.38
N ARG A 90 -5.88 20.59 17.70
CA ARG A 90 -6.62 19.56 18.45
C ARG A 90 -6.01 19.31 19.83
N SER A 91 -6.87 19.08 20.83
CA SER A 91 -6.45 18.61 22.15
C SER A 91 -6.00 17.14 22.10
N LYS A 92 -5.33 16.67 23.16
CA LYS A 92 -4.88 15.28 23.27
C LYS A 92 -6.05 14.30 23.19
N GLU A 93 -7.17 14.62 23.84
CA GLU A 93 -8.38 13.80 23.86
C GLU A 93 -8.98 13.70 22.46
N GLN A 94 -9.06 14.82 21.74
CA GLN A 94 -9.55 14.85 20.35
C GLN A 94 -8.66 14.05 19.40
N ILE A 95 -7.34 14.08 19.59
CA ILE A 95 -6.40 13.26 18.82
C ILE A 95 -6.64 11.77 19.12
N LEU A 96 -6.83 11.41 20.39
CA LEU A 96 -7.09 10.02 20.78
C LEU A 96 -8.42 9.51 20.21
N GLU A 97 -9.49 10.30 20.26
CA GLU A 97 -10.77 9.96 19.63
C GLU A 97 -10.59 9.70 18.14
N LEU A 98 -9.84 10.56 17.45
CA LEU A 98 -9.57 10.41 16.02
C LEU A 98 -8.80 9.12 15.69
N LEU A 99 -7.87 8.69 16.55
CA LEU A 99 -7.15 7.43 16.41
C LEU A 99 -8.00 6.20 16.75
N VAL A 100 -8.91 6.31 17.72
CA VAL A 100 -9.84 5.23 18.09
C VAL A 100 -10.82 4.91 16.96
N LEU A 101 -11.25 5.94 16.23
CA LEU A 101 -12.18 5.80 15.10
C LEU A 101 -11.53 5.20 13.84
N GLU A 102 -10.21 5.00 13.83
CA GLU A 102 -9.45 4.54 12.65
C GLU A 102 -9.39 3.01 12.47
N GLN A 103 -10.34 2.24 13.04
CA GLN A 103 -10.36 0.77 12.94
C GLN A 103 -10.48 0.24 11.51
#